data_AF-A0A914UWM2-F1
#
_entry.id   AF-A0A914UWM2-F1
#
_cell.length_a   1.000
_cell.length_b   1.000
_cell.length_c   1.000
_cell.angle_alpha   90.00
_cell.angle_beta   90.00
_cell.angle_gamma   90.00
#
_symmetry.space_group_name_H-M   'P 1'
#
loop_
_entity.id
_entity.type
_entity.pdbx_description
1 polymer ?
#
loop_
_entity_poly.entity_id
_entity_poly.type
_entity_poly.pdbx_seq_one_letter_code
_entity_poly.pdbx_strand_id
1 'polypeptide(L)'
;MASRLSGAEYLASIYGTEKDKVNCSFYFKIGACRHGDTKCSRIHNRPTFSQTILLKNMYHNPVLDLRQADACSRVGVQDIQEQKYFDEFFEEIFTELEDKYGEIEEMNVCDNIGEHMVGNVYVKFRQEEDADKAC
;
A
#
# COMPACT_ATOMS: atom_id res chain seq x y z
N MET A 1 -3.93 30.82 -24.65
CA MET A 1 -2.49 31.06 -24.55
C MET A 1 -1.90 29.98 -23.67
N ALA A 2 -1.16 29.02 -24.23
CA ALA A 2 -0.47 28.01 -23.43
C ALA A 2 0.74 28.67 -22.76
N SER A 3 0.69 28.83 -21.44
CA SER A 3 1.82 29.29 -20.63
C SER A 3 3.00 28.33 -20.83
N ARG A 4 4.14 28.86 -21.31
CA ARG A 4 5.40 28.11 -21.35
C ARG A 4 5.87 27.92 -19.91
N LEU A 5 5.64 26.74 -19.36
CA LEU A 5 6.25 26.34 -18.08
C LEU A 5 7.77 26.39 -18.21
N SER A 6 8.45 26.90 -17.19
CA SER A 6 9.91 26.83 -17.11
C SER A 6 10.38 25.37 -17.05
N GLY A 7 11.67 25.12 -17.32
CA GLY A 7 12.22 23.76 -17.26
C GLY A 7 12.02 23.09 -15.90
N ALA A 8 12.12 23.85 -14.81
CA ALA A 8 11.88 23.35 -13.45
C ALA A 8 10.40 23.03 -13.20
N GLU A 9 9.48 23.91 -13.60
CA GLU A 9 8.03 23.68 -13.46
C GLU A 9 7.54 22.52 -14.32
N TYR A 10 8.10 22.36 -15.53
CA TYR A 10 7.81 21.23 -16.40
C TYR A 10 8.27 19.91 -15.78
N LEU A 11 9.48 19.85 -15.23
CA LEU A 11 9.99 18.65 -14.54
C LEU A 11 9.18 18.33 -13.28
N ALA A 12 8.82 19.34 -12.49
CA ALA A 12 7.95 19.18 -11.32
C ALA A 12 6.56 18.63 -11.72
N SER A 13 6.01 19.05 -12.86
CA SER A 13 4.72 18.55 -13.37
C SER A 13 4.75 17.09 -13.84
N ILE A 14 5.95 16.52 -14.05
CA ILE A 14 6.14 15.15 -14.54
C ILE A 14 6.46 14.19 -13.41
N TYR A 15 7.19 14.65 -12.38
CA TYR A 15 7.65 13.81 -11.29
C TYR A 15 6.50 13.06 -10.58
N GLY A 16 6.66 11.75 -10.40
CA GLY A 16 5.64 10.89 -9.78
C GLY A 16 4.41 10.59 -10.67
N THR A 17 4.36 11.11 -11.90
CA THR A 17 3.29 10.83 -12.86
C THR A 17 3.69 9.76 -13.87
N GLU A 18 2.74 9.24 -14.64
CA GLU A 18 3.02 8.26 -15.71
C GLU A 18 3.86 8.83 -16.85
N LYS A 19 3.98 10.16 -16.95
CA LYS A 19 4.86 10.85 -17.90
C LYS A 19 6.33 10.75 -17.50
N ASP A 20 6.61 10.44 -16.24
CA ASP A 20 7.96 10.16 -15.77
C ASP A 20 8.42 8.82 -16.34
N LYS A 21 9.44 8.88 -17.19
CA LYS A 21 10.02 7.69 -17.82
C LYS A 21 11.15 7.09 -16.99
N VAL A 22 11.62 7.80 -15.97
CA VAL A 22 12.74 7.39 -15.11
C VAL A 22 12.22 6.73 -13.85
N ASN A 23 11.30 7.38 -13.13
CA ASN A 23 10.76 6.86 -11.88
C ASN A 23 9.49 6.05 -12.10
N CYS A 24 9.31 4.99 -11.32
CA CYS A 24 8.11 4.18 -11.37
C CYS A 24 6.96 4.91 -10.68
N SER A 25 6.03 5.44 -11.47
CA SER A 25 4.83 6.13 -10.96
C SER A 25 3.96 5.25 -10.05
N PHE A 26 3.90 3.94 -10.30
CA PHE A 26 3.14 3.01 -9.46
C PHE A 26 3.79 2.84 -8.09
N TYR A 27 5.10 2.59 -8.06
CA TYR A 27 5.82 2.47 -6.79
C TYR A 27 5.80 3.78 -6.00
N PHE A 28 5.97 4.92 -6.68
CA PHE A 28 5.95 6.23 -6.03
C PHE A 28 4.60 6.54 -5.36
N LYS A 29 3.48 6.20 -6.02
CA LYS A 29 2.14 6.49 -5.49
C LYS A 29 1.60 5.44 -4.52
N ILE A 30 1.92 4.17 -4.75
CA ILE A 30 1.29 3.04 -4.07
C ILE A 30 2.28 2.30 -3.15
N GLY A 31 3.59 2.51 -3.28
CA GLY A 31 4.60 1.71 -2.57
C GLY A 31 4.76 0.27 -3.09
N ALA A 32 4.00 -0.11 -4.12
CA ALA A 32 4.01 -1.43 -4.73
C ALA A 32 4.03 -1.36 -6.27
N CYS A 33 4.70 -2.34 -6.89
CA CYS A 33 4.77 -2.47 -8.35
C CYS A 33 4.66 -3.94 -8.75
N ARG A 34 3.81 -4.24 -9.74
CA ARG A 34 3.63 -5.60 -10.29
C ARG A 34 4.91 -6.24 -10.85
N HIS A 35 5.91 -5.43 -11.21
CA HIS A 35 7.18 -5.94 -11.74
C HIS A 35 8.22 -6.20 -10.64
N GLY A 36 7.94 -5.80 -9.38
CA GLY A 36 8.93 -5.86 -8.29
C GLY A 36 10.18 -5.02 -8.58
N ASP A 37 11.19 -5.12 -7.73
CA ASP A 37 12.40 -4.29 -7.88
C ASP A 37 13.35 -4.77 -8.97
N THR A 38 13.38 -6.08 -9.22
CA THR A 38 14.38 -6.70 -10.11
C THR A 38 13.96 -6.69 -11.58
N LYS A 39 12.66 -6.60 -11.88
CA LYS A 39 12.13 -6.63 -13.26
C LYS A 39 11.51 -5.30 -13.70
N CYS A 40 11.31 -4.34 -12.80
CA CYS A 40 10.82 -3.02 -13.21
C CYS A 40 11.92 -2.29 -13.99
N SER A 41 11.57 -1.75 -15.15
CA SER A 41 12.50 -0.93 -15.96
C SER A 41 12.67 0.50 -15.43
N ARG A 42 11.87 0.88 -14.43
CA ARG A 42 11.86 2.22 -13.82
C ARG A 42 12.35 2.14 -12.38
N ILE A 43 12.88 3.25 -11.87
CA ILE A 43 13.48 3.31 -10.54
C ILE A 43 12.39 3.33 -9.45
N HIS A 44 12.60 2.52 -8.39
CA HIS A 44 11.80 2.49 -7.18
C HIS A 44 12.53 3.26 -6.07
N ASN A 45 12.17 4.53 -5.86
CA ASN A 45 12.78 5.36 -4.83
C ASN A 45 12.16 5.04 -3.46
N ARG A 46 12.92 4.38 -2.59
CA ARG A 46 12.54 4.16 -1.20
C ARG A 46 12.86 5.39 -0.36
N PRO A 47 11.89 6.00 0.33
CA PRO A 47 12.18 7.07 1.25
C PRO A 47 13.02 6.53 2.41
N THR A 48 13.99 7.30 2.87
CA THR A 48 14.82 6.97 4.05
C THR A 48 14.10 7.28 5.37
N PHE A 49 13.08 8.13 5.33
CA PHE A 49 12.19 8.49 6.42
C PHE A 49 10.78 8.67 5.85
N SER A 50 9.77 8.20 6.55
CA SER A 50 8.37 8.25 6.09
C SER A 50 7.47 8.12 7.30
N GLN A 51 6.32 8.81 7.28
CA GLN A 51 5.26 8.59 8.27
C GLN A 51 4.50 7.28 8.02
N THR A 52 4.59 6.75 6.80
CA THR A 52 3.85 5.57 6.37
C THR A 52 4.76 4.38 6.17
N ILE A 53 4.40 3.26 6.81
CA ILE A 53 5.02 1.95 6.64
C ILE A 53 4.12 1.05 5.78
N LEU A 54 4.73 0.02 5.18
CA LEU A 54 4.03 -0.99 4.40
C LEU A 54 4.40 -2.39 4.91
N LEU A 55 3.42 -3.06 5.52
CA LEU A 55 3.51 -4.47 5.89
C LEU A 55 2.97 -5.31 4.72
N LYS A 56 3.87 -5.98 4.00
CA LYS A 56 3.51 -6.72 2.79
C LYS A 56 2.87 -8.06 3.13
N ASN A 57 1.80 -8.42 2.42
CA ASN A 57 1.16 -9.74 2.52
C ASN A 57 0.89 -10.16 3.97
N MET A 58 0.38 -9.22 4.77
CA MET A 58 0.13 -9.41 6.19
C MET A 58 -1.29 -9.93 6.41
N TYR A 59 -2.28 -9.33 5.75
CA TYR A 59 -3.65 -9.79 5.84
C TYR A 59 -3.89 -11.00 4.93
N HIS A 60 -4.30 -12.11 5.53
CA HIS A 60 -4.70 -13.31 4.80
C HIS A 60 -6.19 -13.50 4.90
N ASN A 61 -6.90 -13.18 3.81
CA ASN A 61 -8.33 -13.44 3.76
C ASN A 61 -8.57 -14.97 3.68
N PRO A 62 -9.24 -15.58 4.67
CA PRO A 62 -9.46 -17.03 4.72
C PRO A 62 -10.29 -17.55 3.54
N VAL A 63 -10.97 -16.65 2.81
CA VAL A 63 -11.78 -16.98 1.65
C VAL A 63 -11.02 -16.85 0.34
N LEU A 64 -9.94 -16.05 0.28
CA LEU A 64 -9.06 -16.02 -0.90
C LEU A 64 -8.29 -17.33 -1.07
N ASP A 65 -7.91 -17.99 0.02
CA ASP A 65 -7.21 -19.28 -0.01
C ASP A 65 -8.08 -20.42 -0.58
N LEU A 66 -9.41 -20.32 -0.43
CA LEU A 66 -10.39 -21.25 -1.00
C LEU A 66 -10.80 -20.88 -2.45
N ARG A 67 -10.69 -19.60 -2.85
CA ARG A 67 -11.14 -19.08 -4.15
C ARG A 67 -10.13 -19.25 -5.29
N GLN A 68 -8.94 -19.79 -5.04
CA GLN A 68 -8.01 -20.20 -6.11
C GLN A 68 -8.61 -21.27 -7.06
N ALA A 69 -9.76 -21.87 -6.72
CA ALA A 69 -10.50 -22.79 -7.58
C ALA A 69 -11.74 -22.21 -8.31
N ASP A 70 -12.44 -21.19 -7.80
CA ASP A 70 -13.76 -20.76 -8.32
C ASP A 70 -13.98 -19.23 -8.25
N ALA A 71 -13.11 -18.47 -8.92
CA ALA A 71 -13.00 -17.01 -8.85
C ALA A 71 -14.22 -16.17 -9.35
N CYS A 72 -15.38 -16.77 -9.67
CA CYS A 72 -16.52 -16.05 -10.26
C CYS A 72 -17.79 -16.03 -9.39
N SER A 73 -17.93 -16.90 -8.38
CA SER A 73 -19.28 -17.24 -7.89
C SER A 73 -19.77 -16.51 -6.63
N ARG A 74 -18.97 -15.65 -5.98
CA ARG A 74 -19.35 -15.03 -4.68
C ARG A 74 -18.93 -13.57 -4.50
N VAL A 75 -18.80 -12.80 -5.58
CA VAL A 75 -18.63 -11.34 -5.46
C VAL A 75 -19.96 -10.75 -4.96
N GLY A 76 -19.97 -10.22 -3.73
CA GLY A 76 -21.13 -9.47 -3.19
C GLY A 76 -21.98 -10.18 -2.13
N VAL A 77 -21.59 -11.37 -1.65
CA VAL A 77 -22.20 -11.94 -0.43
C VAL A 77 -21.33 -11.53 0.75
N GLN A 78 -21.82 -10.60 1.58
CA GLN A 78 -21.19 -10.28 2.87
C GLN A 78 -21.38 -11.48 3.80
N ASP A 79 -20.35 -12.32 3.93
CA ASP A 79 -20.34 -13.34 4.95
C ASP A 79 -20.04 -12.66 6.30
N ILE A 80 -20.97 -12.77 7.24
CA ILE A 80 -20.85 -12.21 8.59
C ILE A 80 -19.59 -12.76 9.27
N GLN A 81 -19.14 -13.97 8.91
CA GLN A 81 -17.91 -14.54 9.44
C GLN A 81 -16.65 -13.88 8.85
N GLU A 82 -16.66 -13.53 7.55
CA GLU A 82 -15.55 -12.81 6.91
C GLU A 82 -15.36 -11.42 7.55
N GLN A 83 -16.47 -10.71 7.79
CA GLN A 83 -16.42 -9.39 8.45
C GLN A 83 -15.86 -9.48 9.86
N LYS A 84 -16.33 -10.44 10.68
CA LYS A 84 -15.80 -10.64 12.04
C LYS A 84 -14.30 -10.95 12.04
N TYR A 85 -13.86 -11.83 11.15
CA TYR A 85 -12.45 -12.15 11.03
C TYR A 85 -11.60 -10.92 10.64
N PHE A 86 -12.13 -10.08 9.74
CA PHE A 86 -11.49 -8.83 9.37
C PHE A 86 -11.46 -7.83 10.54
N ASP A 87 -12.57 -7.66 11.26
CA ASP A 87 -12.66 -6.73 12.39
C ASP A 87 -11.69 -7.14 13.52
N GLU A 88 -11.63 -8.43 13.85
CA GLU A 88 -10.68 -8.98 14.83
C GLU A 88 -9.23 -8.72 14.41
N PHE A 89 -8.90 -8.99 13.15
CA PHE A 89 -7.57 -8.70 12.60
C PHE A 89 -7.25 -7.20 12.65
N PHE A 90 -8.18 -6.34 12.25
CA PHE A 90 -7.96 -4.90 12.20
C PHE A 90 -7.75 -4.34 13.62
N GLU A 91 -8.57 -4.76 14.58
CA GLU A 91 -8.46 -4.33 15.98
C GLU A 91 -7.14 -4.77 16.62
N GLU A 92 -6.74 -6.03 16.41
CA GLU A 92 -5.48 -6.56 16.95
C GLU A 92 -4.29 -5.77 16.43
N ILE A 93 -4.22 -5.53 15.11
CA ILE A 93 -3.07 -4.84 14.50
C ILE A 93 -3.04 -3.37 14.83
N PHE A 94 -4.20 -2.71 14.84
CA PHE A 94 -4.28 -1.30 15.23
C PHE A 94 -3.76 -1.11 16.64
N THR A 95 -4.28 -1.90 17.60
CA THR A 95 -3.94 -1.80 19.02
C THR A 95 -2.47 -2.13 19.26
N GLU A 96 -1.97 -3.23 18.69
CA GLU A 96 -0.57 -3.66 18.87
C GLU A 96 0.43 -2.64 18.31
N LEU A 97 0.12 -2.02 17.17
CA LEU A 97 1.00 -1.01 16.57
C LEU A 97 0.94 0.33 17.34
N GLU A 98 -0.24 0.74 17.78
CA GLU A 98 -0.41 1.97 18.54
C GLU A 98 0.29 1.90 19.90
N ASP A 99 0.13 0.77 20.62
CA ASP A 99 0.74 0.56 21.93
C ASP A 99 2.27 0.44 21.88
N LYS A 100 2.82 -0.19 20.82
CA LYS A 100 4.26 -0.45 20.71
C LYS A 100 5.05 0.72 20.12
N TYR A 101 4.49 1.43 19.15
CA TYR A 101 5.25 2.37 18.33
C TYR A 101 4.78 3.81 18.51
N GLY A 102 3.48 4.08 18.37
CA GLY A 102 2.93 5.42 18.53
C GLY A 102 1.58 5.61 17.84
N GLU A 103 1.00 6.82 17.98
CA GLU A 103 -0.34 7.18 17.49
C GLU A 103 -0.48 6.94 15.98
N ILE A 104 -1.50 6.17 15.59
CA ILE A 104 -1.82 5.85 14.19
C ILE A 104 -2.82 6.88 13.67
N GLU A 105 -2.49 7.54 12.56
CA GLU A 105 -3.39 8.46 11.87
C GLU A 105 -4.33 7.72 10.90
N GLU A 106 -3.80 6.72 10.19
CA GLU A 106 -4.56 5.95 9.20
C GLU A 106 -4.00 4.54 9.03
N MET A 107 -4.89 3.54 8.95
CA MET A 107 -4.53 2.16 8.62
C MET A 107 -5.42 1.62 7.50
N ASN A 108 -4.80 1.15 6.41
CA ASN A 108 -5.47 0.64 5.22
C ASN A 108 -5.03 -0.79 4.92
N VAL A 109 -5.99 -1.72 4.83
CA VAL A 109 -5.76 -3.13 4.49
C VAL A 109 -6.21 -3.41 3.06
N CYS A 110 -5.36 -4.03 2.26
CA CYS A 110 -5.63 -4.33 0.86
C CYS A 110 -6.16 -5.76 0.65
N ASP A 111 -7.40 -5.86 0.15
CA ASP A 111 -8.03 -7.12 -0.30
C ASP A 111 -7.79 -7.39 -1.80
N ASN A 112 -6.64 -6.96 -2.33
CA ASN A 112 -6.28 -7.20 -3.73
C ASN A 112 -5.89 -8.68 -3.95
N ILE A 113 -6.09 -9.20 -5.15
CA ILE A 113 -5.67 -10.58 -5.52
C ILE A 113 -4.25 -10.61 -6.10
N GLY A 114 -3.78 -9.49 -6.66
CA GLY A 114 -2.47 -9.43 -7.31
C GLY A 114 -1.33 -9.58 -6.30
N GLU A 115 -0.36 -10.44 -6.60
CA GLU A 115 0.79 -10.78 -5.75
C GLU A 115 1.55 -9.57 -5.16
N HIS A 116 1.56 -8.44 -5.90
CA HIS A 116 2.25 -7.22 -5.48
C HIS A 116 1.46 -6.36 -4.48
N MET A 117 0.16 -6.61 -4.29
CA MET A 117 -0.73 -5.84 -3.42
C MET A 117 -1.57 -6.68 -2.45
N VAL A 118 -1.65 -7.99 -2.66
CA VAL A 118 -2.44 -8.90 -1.82
C VAL A 118 -2.02 -8.81 -0.37
N GLY A 119 -2.99 -8.58 0.51
CA GLY A 119 -2.79 -8.55 1.95
C GLY A 119 -1.90 -7.40 2.45
N ASN A 120 -1.58 -6.41 1.62
CA ASN A 120 -0.76 -5.29 2.06
C ASN A 120 -1.49 -4.43 3.09
N VAL A 121 -0.81 -4.09 4.19
CA VAL A 121 -1.31 -3.17 5.21
C VAL A 121 -0.43 -1.93 5.20
N TYR A 122 -1.05 -0.77 4.96
CA TYR A 122 -0.41 0.54 5.05
C TYR A 122 -0.79 1.17 6.37
N VAL A 123 0.21 1.62 7.12
CA VAL A 123 0.00 2.26 8.42
C VAL A 123 0.71 3.59 8.39
N LYS A 124 -0.05 4.67 8.58
CA LYS A 124 0.47 6.02 8.70
C LYS A 124 0.47 6.41 10.17
N PHE A 125 1.64 6.62 10.73
CA PHE A 125 1.83 7.17 12.07
C PHE A 125 1.76 8.69 12.05
N ARG A 126 1.47 9.28 13.19
CA ARG A 126 1.49 10.73 13.37
C ARG A 126 2.90 11.33 13.27
N GLN A 127 3.92 10.58 13.69
CA GLN A 127 5.31 10.99 13.73
C GLN A 127 6.18 10.06 12.89
N GLU A 128 7.20 10.61 12.22
CA GLU A 128 8.13 9.83 11.39
C GLU A 128 9.01 8.91 12.23
N GLU A 129 9.33 9.31 13.46
CA GLU A 129 10.11 8.53 14.41
C GLU A 129 9.40 7.25 14.86
N ASP A 130 8.07 7.27 14.92
CA ASP A 130 7.27 6.10 15.31
C ASP A 130 7.21 5.08 14.16
N ALA A 131 7.09 5.58 12.93
CA ALA A 131 7.19 4.77 11.73
C ALA A 131 8.58 4.13 11.55
N ASP A 132 9.66 4.88 11.84
CA ASP A 132 11.03 4.37 11.78
C ASP A 132 11.28 3.23 12.80
N LYS A 133 10.72 3.34 14.01
CA LYS A 133 10.78 2.25 15.01
C LYS A 133 10.03 0.98 14.57
N ALA A 134 9.02 1.12 13.70
CA ALA A 134 8.18 0.03 13.23
C ALA A 134 8.69 -0.65 11.94
N CYS A 135 9.75 -0.11 11.32
CA CYS A 135 10.32 -0.59 10.05
C CYS A 135 11.38 -1.71 10.21
#